data_AF-A0A537J0A3-F1
#
_entry.id   AF-A0A537J0A3-F1
#
_cell.length_a   1.000
_cell.length_b   1.000
_cell.length_c   1.000
_cell.angle_alpha   90.00
_cell.angle_beta   90.00
_cell.angle_gamma   90.00
#
_symmetry.space_group_name_H-M   'P 1'
#
loop_
_entity.id
_entity.type
_entity.pdbx_description
1 polymer ?
#
loop_
_entity_poly.entity_id
_entity_poly.type
_entity_poly.pdbx_seq_one_letter_code
_entity_poly.pdbx_strand_id
1 'polypeptide(L)'
;MFLAVRNGFARSVLVTFLTCMFLFQPLGSIDVLAPSPVFAQSIPYLSQWETNMRTYGSLHCVLGTLDQVYYDAERVYYQIADYTGDPSWLNCSQLAETVYRDQYVLPNNGSVPGHWNFTTGLRLDAQRTADAQSKTAAVLLSQHAAFATDGTPLAWTQSADYSREVAYAVVSYIDAQALGEPLRQRRIDLVTQAYDHMAQWFVRFAWPGPWQQSPQETIRLAPFMVGLTAHTLIRDWEQTKDSRLIPTLRLAADWMWANAWIPSTQAMWYEFPDQGQPCCQASGPAPDLNLLIAPIYAFLYRQTGETKYRDEGDAIFAGGVAQAWLGGGKQFDQNYWWSFDYVTWRSAVPAAADAIAPAVAITAPASGSTVSGASVTVSATASDNVGVVGVQFTLDGTNLGTEDTTAPYAIIWSTTMVPNGAHTLTAVARDAAGNRTISAAVGVTVSNTVADTMPPVISSVTAVSVTSSGAIITWTTNEPADSQVEYGRNINYGIVTPLDTRLVTVHSVMLIGLAARTPYHYRVKSKDTAGNLTKSADFTFKTTSSTADATRPPIALTAPMPAMTIISGTVTVFGNGGILA
;
A
#
# COMPACT_ATOMS: atom_id res chain seq x y z
N MET A 1 44.23 59.83 -43.68
CA MET A 1 43.44 60.99 -44.13
C MET A 1 42.60 61.43 -42.92
N PHE A 2 42.96 62.58 -42.31
CA PHE A 2 42.30 63.38 -41.25
C PHE A 2 41.66 62.68 -40.01
N LEU A 3 42.24 62.65 -38.80
CA LEU A 3 42.36 63.67 -37.71
C LEU A 3 41.05 64.16 -37.07
N ALA A 4 40.79 63.75 -35.80
CA ALA A 4 40.44 64.57 -34.61
C ALA A 4 39.99 63.64 -33.44
N VAL A 5 40.77 63.37 -32.38
CA VAL A 5 41.01 64.16 -31.14
C VAL A 5 39.71 64.31 -30.32
N ARG A 6 39.51 63.70 -29.13
CA ARG A 6 40.05 63.97 -27.76
C ARG A 6 39.32 62.95 -26.83
N ASN A 7 39.78 62.43 -25.70
CA ASN A 7 40.60 62.93 -24.60
C ASN A 7 41.05 61.72 -23.75
N GLY A 8 42.31 61.68 -23.33
CA GLY A 8 42.82 60.73 -22.34
C GLY A 8 42.83 61.32 -20.94
N PHE A 9 42.99 60.45 -19.94
CA PHE A 9 43.90 60.53 -18.77
C PHE A 9 43.61 59.28 -17.89
N ALA A 10 44.40 58.21 -18.03
CA ALA A 10 45.50 57.80 -17.14
C ALA A 10 45.01 57.34 -15.74
N ARG A 11 44.90 56.04 -15.47
CA ARG A 11 45.91 54.99 -15.16
C ARG A 11 46.15 54.81 -13.64
N SER A 12 46.29 53.52 -13.28
CA SER A 12 47.01 52.92 -12.14
C SER A 12 46.16 52.63 -10.88
N VAL A 13 45.85 51.38 -10.48
CA VAL A 13 46.65 50.17 -10.13
C VAL A 13 46.71 49.98 -8.60
N LEU A 14 46.04 48.90 -8.16
CA LEU A 14 46.42 47.90 -7.14
C LEU A 14 46.09 48.04 -5.62
N VAL A 15 45.60 46.89 -5.13
CA VAL A 15 45.71 46.18 -3.82
C VAL A 15 44.90 46.56 -2.55
N THR A 16 44.26 45.49 -2.05
CA THR A 16 44.14 44.96 -0.66
C THR A 16 42.94 45.31 0.21
N PHE A 17 42.17 44.23 0.50
CA PHE A 17 41.44 43.89 1.74
C PHE A 17 42.03 44.53 3.02
N LEU A 18 41.29 44.94 4.05
CA LEU A 18 40.31 44.16 4.85
C LEU A 18 39.58 45.10 5.87
N THR A 19 38.43 44.63 6.37
CA THR A 19 37.81 44.86 7.71
C THR A 19 36.99 46.11 8.07
N CYS A 20 35.74 45.82 8.54
CA CYS A 20 34.89 46.48 9.55
C CYS A 20 34.57 47.98 9.40
N MET A 21 33.34 48.47 9.55
CA MET A 21 32.31 48.16 10.55
C MET A 21 30.97 48.74 10.07
N PHE A 22 29.89 48.14 10.57
CA PHE A 22 28.49 48.56 10.45
C PHE A 22 28.25 50.07 10.63
N LEU A 23 27.22 50.61 9.96
CA LEU A 23 26.03 51.26 10.59
C LEU A 23 25.06 51.86 9.52
N PHE A 24 23.80 51.44 9.61
CA PHE A 24 22.55 52.08 9.17
C PHE A 24 22.26 52.36 7.67
N GLN A 25 21.41 51.53 7.07
CA GLN A 25 20.44 51.91 6.02
C GLN A 25 19.10 51.17 6.25
N PRO A 26 17.95 51.78 5.91
CA PRO A 26 16.64 51.47 6.49
C PRO A 26 15.94 50.28 5.84
N LEU A 27 15.09 49.63 6.65
CA LEU A 27 14.14 48.59 6.24
C LEU A 27 13.12 49.14 5.23
N GLY A 28 13.04 48.50 4.07
CA GLY A 28 11.98 48.78 3.10
C GLY A 28 12.23 48.08 1.77
N SER A 29 11.44 47.02 1.54
CA SER A 29 11.29 46.21 0.32
C SER A 29 12.08 44.89 0.34
N ILE A 30 11.40 43.84 0.81
CA ILE A 30 11.74 42.46 0.44
C ILE A 30 11.39 42.35 -1.04
N ASP A 31 12.36 42.62 -1.91
CA ASP A 31 12.36 41.99 -3.22
C ASP A 31 12.45 40.49 -2.95
N VAL A 32 11.31 39.82 -3.05
CA VAL A 32 11.27 38.37 -3.17
C VAL A 32 12.17 38.06 -4.35
N LEU A 33 13.36 37.54 -4.06
CA LEU A 33 14.23 36.94 -5.05
C LEU A 33 13.34 35.93 -5.79
N ALA A 34 12.89 36.30 -6.98
CA ALA A 34 12.31 35.36 -7.90
C ALA A 34 13.31 34.20 -7.96
N PRO A 35 12.86 32.94 -7.75
CA PRO A 35 13.76 31.81 -7.85
C PRO A 35 14.46 31.92 -9.20
N SER A 36 15.79 31.97 -9.16
CA SER A 36 16.60 31.90 -10.37
C SER A 36 16.08 30.72 -11.21
N PRO A 37 15.93 30.85 -12.53
CA PRO A 37 15.48 29.74 -13.34
C PRO A 37 16.46 28.60 -13.10
N VAL A 38 15.98 27.51 -12.50
CA VAL A 38 16.73 26.27 -12.40
C VAL A 38 16.98 25.88 -13.85
N PHE A 39 18.21 26.09 -14.35
CA PHE A 39 18.59 25.64 -15.68
C PHE A 39 18.32 24.14 -15.72
N ALA A 40 17.38 23.72 -16.56
CA ALA A 40 17.04 22.31 -16.72
C ALA A 40 18.33 21.54 -17.03
N GLN A 41 18.65 20.54 -16.21
CA GLN A 41 19.81 19.69 -16.40
C GLN A 41 19.76 19.04 -17.79
N SER A 42 20.82 19.27 -18.58
CA SER A 42 20.96 18.71 -19.92
C SER A 42 20.96 17.18 -19.88
N ILE A 43 20.39 16.55 -20.91
CA ILE A 43 20.42 15.10 -21.07
C ILE A 43 21.88 14.65 -21.23
N PRO A 44 22.40 13.75 -20.38
CA PRO A 44 23.78 13.26 -20.51
C PRO A 44 23.94 12.44 -21.80
N TYR A 45 25.11 12.56 -22.43
CA TYR A 45 25.45 11.86 -23.68
C TYR A 45 24.53 12.14 -24.88
N LEU A 46 23.68 13.19 -24.85
CA LEU A 46 22.79 13.51 -25.98
C LEU A 46 23.54 13.67 -27.31
N SER A 47 24.65 14.42 -27.32
CA SER A 47 25.45 14.60 -28.54
C SER A 47 26.05 13.30 -29.06
N GLN A 48 26.42 12.36 -28.16
CA GLN A 48 26.88 11.04 -28.56
C GLN A 48 25.72 10.19 -29.10
N TRP A 49 24.53 10.29 -28.49
CA TRP A 49 23.32 9.62 -28.99
C TRP A 49 22.95 10.11 -30.40
N GLU A 50 23.02 11.42 -30.66
CA GLU A 50 22.81 12.01 -32.00
C GLU A 50 23.86 11.53 -33.00
N THR A 51 25.12 11.46 -32.58
CA THR A 51 26.24 10.99 -33.41
C THR A 51 26.10 9.51 -33.76
N ASN A 52 25.79 8.67 -32.76
CA ASN A 52 25.53 7.24 -32.94
C ASN A 52 24.34 7.01 -33.88
N MET A 53 23.25 7.76 -33.70
CA MET A 53 22.04 7.68 -34.51
C MET A 53 22.36 7.85 -36.00
N ARG A 54 23.08 8.93 -36.34
CA ARG A 54 23.44 9.23 -37.73
C ARG A 54 24.46 8.24 -38.26
N THR A 55 25.49 7.92 -37.49
CA THR A 55 26.59 7.05 -37.94
C THR A 55 26.10 5.62 -38.19
N TYR A 56 25.44 5.01 -37.21
CA TYR A 56 24.96 3.64 -37.31
C TYR A 56 23.69 3.54 -38.16
N GLY A 57 22.83 4.56 -38.16
CA GLY A 57 21.70 4.61 -39.08
C GLY A 57 22.13 4.62 -40.54
N SER A 58 23.16 5.40 -40.89
CA SER A 58 23.69 5.38 -42.26
C SER A 58 24.37 4.05 -42.58
N LEU A 59 25.05 3.43 -41.60
CA LEU A 59 25.66 2.11 -41.77
C LEU A 59 24.62 1.02 -42.05
N HIS A 60 23.46 1.09 -41.39
CA HIS A 60 22.41 0.07 -41.48
C HIS A 60 21.33 0.38 -42.52
N CYS A 61 21.40 1.52 -43.21
CA CYS A 61 20.56 1.87 -44.36
C CYS A 61 20.97 1.10 -45.63
N VAL A 62 21.13 -0.22 -45.49
CA VAL A 62 21.42 -1.22 -46.53
C VAL A 62 20.59 -2.47 -46.25
N LEU A 63 19.27 -2.27 -46.26
CA LEU A 63 18.28 -3.27 -45.85
C LEU A 63 17.89 -4.15 -47.03
N GLY A 64 17.98 -5.47 -46.84
CA GLY A 64 17.59 -6.45 -47.86
C GLY A 64 17.15 -7.81 -47.30
N THR A 65 17.15 -7.99 -45.97
CA THR A 65 16.75 -9.22 -45.31
C THR A 65 15.88 -8.92 -44.10
N LEU A 66 15.00 -9.86 -43.74
CA LEU A 66 14.02 -9.66 -42.68
C LEU A 66 14.68 -9.37 -41.32
N ASP A 67 15.79 -10.02 -40.99
CA ASP A 67 16.50 -9.81 -39.71
C ASP A 67 17.03 -8.37 -39.55
N GLN A 68 17.28 -7.66 -40.65
CA GLN A 68 17.74 -6.26 -40.63
C GLN A 68 16.62 -5.26 -40.34
N VAL A 69 15.35 -5.67 -40.37
CA VAL A 69 14.21 -4.79 -40.07
C VAL A 69 13.53 -5.13 -38.74
N TYR A 70 14.14 -6.00 -37.94
CA TYR A 70 13.64 -6.37 -36.61
C TYR A 70 13.62 -5.14 -35.69
N TYR A 71 12.66 -5.06 -34.76
CA TYR A 71 12.36 -3.86 -33.95
C TYR A 71 11.82 -2.65 -34.74
N ASP A 72 11.14 -2.90 -35.86
CA ASP A 72 10.43 -1.85 -36.62
C ASP A 72 11.40 -0.79 -37.18
N ALA A 73 12.37 -1.23 -37.99
CA ALA A 73 13.36 -0.33 -38.60
C ALA A 73 12.71 0.82 -39.40
N GLU A 74 11.57 0.56 -40.04
CA GLU A 74 10.80 1.58 -40.75
C GLU A 74 10.42 2.75 -39.82
N ARG A 75 9.88 2.46 -38.63
CA ARG A 75 9.62 3.44 -37.59
C ARG A 75 10.89 4.21 -37.22
N VAL A 76 12.01 3.51 -37.02
CA VAL A 76 13.29 4.13 -36.61
C VAL A 76 13.73 5.18 -37.63
N TYR A 77 13.74 4.85 -38.92
CA TYR A 77 14.17 5.79 -39.96
C TYR A 77 13.21 6.97 -40.11
N TYR A 78 11.90 6.77 -39.94
CA TYR A 78 10.95 7.89 -39.88
C TYR A 78 11.23 8.83 -38.70
N GLN A 79 11.55 8.29 -37.52
CA GLN A 79 11.88 9.10 -36.36
C GLN A 79 13.20 9.87 -36.55
N ILE A 80 14.20 9.26 -37.20
CA ILE A 80 15.46 9.95 -37.55
C ILE A 80 15.17 11.09 -38.54
N ALA A 81 14.35 10.84 -39.56
CA ALA A 81 13.95 11.88 -40.53
C ALA A 81 13.31 13.08 -39.81
N ASP A 82 12.36 12.81 -38.92
CA ASP A 82 11.66 13.86 -38.16
C ASP A 82 12.60 14.63 -37.23
N TYR A 83 13.48 13.91 -36.52
CA TYR A 83 14.39 14.52 -35.57
C TYR A 83 15.46 15.38 -36.25
N THR A 84 15.98 14.91 -37.38
CA THR A 84 17.08 15.58 -38.08
C THR A 84 16.62 16.62 -39.09
N GLY A 85 15.36 16.54 -39.54
CA GLY A 85 14.85 17.31 -40.67
C GLY A 85 15.45 16.91 -42.02
N ASP A 86 16.19 15.79 -42.07
CA ASP A 86 16.86 15.31 -43.29
C ASP A 86 15.98 14.28 -44.02
N PRO A 87 15.45 14.61 -45.21
CA PRO A 87 14.57 13.71 -45.94
C PRO A 87 15.30 12.50 -46.53
N SER A 88 16.64 12.43 -46.54
CA SER A 88 17.35 11.26 -47.07
C SER A 88 17.03 9.98 -46.31
N TRP A 89 16.66 10.10 -45.02
CA TRP A 89 16.25 8.97 -44.18
C TRP A 89 14.93 8.34 -44.63
N LEU A 90 14.09 9.05 -45.37
CA LEU A 90 12.85 8.50 -45.95
C LEU A 90 13.13 7.42 -46.99
N ASN A 91 14.30 7.46 -47.64
CA ASN A 91 14.71 6.36 -48.52
C ASN A 91 15.02 5.09 -47.71
N CYS A 92 15.60 5.24 -46.52
CA CYS A 92 15.88 4.13 -45.62
C CYS A 92 14.58 3.51 -45.07
N SER A 93 13.57 4.32 -44.74
CA SER A 93 12.26 3.80 -44.32
C SER A 93 11.57 3.04 -45.45
N GLN A 94 11.64 3.51 -46.69
CA GLN A 94 11.11 2.79 -47.86
C GLN A 94 11.81 1.45 -48.13
N LEU A 95 13.14 1.36 -47.90
CA LEU A 95 13.85 0.09 -47.97
C LEU A 95 13.37 -0.89 -46.89
N ALA A 96 13.19 -0.40 -45.65
CA ALA A 96 12.66 -1.21 -44.55
C ALA A 96 11.25 -1.70 -44.85
N GLU A 97 10.39 -0.80 -45.34
CA GLU A 97 9.03 -1.07 -45.76
C GLU A 97 8.98 -2.13 -46.87
N THR A 98 9.83 -2.03 -47.89
CA THR A 98 9.89 -3.02 -48.97
C THR A 98 10.17 -4.43 -48.42
N VAL A 99 11.12 -4.55 -47.49
CA VAL A 99 11.45 -5.84 -46.87
C VAL A 99 10.32 -6.33 -45.96
N TYR A 100 9.76 -5.46 -45.13
CA TYR A 100 8.80 -5.87 -44.13
C TYR A 100 7.37 -5.97 -44.68
N ARG A 101 6.84 -4.90 -45.28
CA ARG A 101 5.50 -4.86 -45.89
C ARG A 101 5.38 -5.81 -47.08
N ASP A 102 6.22 -5.61 -48.09
CA ASP A 102 6.00 -6.18 -49.42
C ASP A 102 6.51 -7.62 -49.54
N GLN A 103 7.63 -7.94 -48.89
CA GLN A 103 8.22 -9.27 -48.96
C GLN A 103 7.74 -10.21 -47.84
N TYR A 104 7.20 -9.67 -46.74
CA TYR A 104 6.83 -10.48 -45.57
C TYR A 104 5.36 -10.35 -45.17
N VAL A 105 4.87 -9.17 -44.78
CA VAL A 105 3.52 -9.01 -44.22
C VAL A 105 2.43 -9.29 -45.26
N LEU A 106 2.45 -8.63 -46.41
CA LEU A 106 1.41 -8.78 -47.45
C LEU A 106 1.38 -10.20 -48.03
N PRO A 107 2.50 -10.85 -48.41
CA PRO A 107 2.49 -12.22 -48.90
C PRO A 107 1.97 -13.24 -47.88
N ASN A 108 2.16 -12.99 -46.58
CA ASN A 108 1.65 -13.83 -45.50
C ASN A 108 0.24 -13.42 -45.04
N ASN A 109 -0.42 -12.46 -45.70
CA ASN A 109 -1.72 -11.94 -45.31
C ASN A 109 -1.77 -11.49 -43.83
N GLY A 110 -0.68 -10.91 -43.31
CA GLY A 110 -0.53 -10.52 -41.91
C GLY A 110 -0.29 -11.65 -40.91
N SER A 111 -0.25 -12.91 -41.33
CA SER A 111 0.03 -14.07 -40.47
C SER A 111 1.53 -14.17 -40.18
N VAL A 112 1.99 -13.43 -39.17
CA VAL A 112 3.38 -13.41 -38.68
C VAL A 112 3.46 -13.83 -37.20
N PRO A 113 4.62 -14.29 -36.70
CA PRO A 113 4.80 -14.52 -35.27
C PRO A 113 4.56 -13.24 -34.46
N GLY A 114 4.09 -13.36 -33.21
CA GLY A 114 3.71 -12.19 -32.40
C GLY A 114 4.88 -11.25 -32.10
N HIS A 115 6.11 -11.79 -32.00
CA HIS A 115 7.34 -11.01 -31.84
C HIS A 115 7.82 -10.30 -33.13
N TRP A 116 7.06 -10.44 -34.22
CA TRP A 116 7.23 -9.75 -35.51
C TRP A 116 6.04 -8.84 -35.83
N ASN A 117 5.12 -8.56 -34.89
CA ASN A 117 3.96 -7.71 -35.13
C ASN A 117 4.32 -6.22 -35.00
N PHE A 118 4.94 -5.65 -36.03
CA PHE A 118 5.43 -4.28 -36.08
C PHE A 118 4.52 -3.41 -36.95
N THR A 119 3.76 -2.49 -36.36
CA THR A 119 2.75 -1.70 -37.08
C THR A 119 3.04 -0.21 -37.11
N THR A 120 3.98 0.28 -36.31
CA THR A 120 4.14 1.71 -36.10
C THR A 120 4.79 2.37 -37.31
N GLY A 121 5.79 1.72 -37.94
CA GLY A 121 6.35 2.14 -39.22
C GLY A 121 5.27 2.27 -40.30
N LEU A 122 4.55 1.17 -40.56
CA LEU A 122 3.47 1.11 -41.54
C LEU A 122 2.37 2.16 -41.31
N ARG A 123 2.01 2.43 -40.04
CA ARG A 123 1.06 3.50 -39.71
C ARG A 123 1.65 4.87 -40.08
N LEU A 124 2.91 5.13 -39.73
CA LEU A 124 3.56 6.40 -40.04
C LEU A 124 3.62 6.62 -41.55
N ASP A 125 3.98 5.61 -42.32
CA ASP A 125 3.96 5.67 -43.78
C ASP A 125 2.55 5.99 -44.30
N ALA A 126 1.55 5.18 -43.94
CA ALA A 126 0.18 5.35 -44.40
C ALA A 126 -0.39 6.75 -44.09
N GLN A 127 -0.02 7.35 -42.95
CA GLN A 127 -0.44 8.71 -42.59
C GLN A 127 0.31 9.81 -43.35
N ARG A 128 1.58 9.58 -43.72
CA ARG A 128 2.42 10.55 -44.44
C ARG A 128 2.18 10.55 -45.94
N THR A 129 2.03 9.37 -46.53
CA THR A 129 2.02 9.16 -47.97
C THR A 129 0.62 8.89 -48.52
N ALA A 130 -0.35 8.60 -47.64
CA ALA A 130 -1.64 8.04 -48.00
C ALA A 130 -1.55 6.70 -48.74
N ASP A 131 -0.46 5.94 -48.55
CA ASP A 131 -0.31 4.62 -49.17
C ASP A 131 -1.35 3.63 -48.61
N ALA A 132 -2.12 3.05 -49.53
CA ALA A 132 -3.17 2.11 -49.19
C ALA A 132 -2.59 0.76 -48.75
N GLN A 133 -1.41 0.36 -49.27
CA GLN A 133 -0.83 -0.95 -48.94
C GLN A 133 -0.28 -0.96 -47.51
N SER A 134 0.36 0.12 -47.04
CA SER A 134 0.81 0.29 -45.67
C SER A 134 -0.35 0.26 -44.69
N LYS A 135 -1.46 0.95 -45.03
CA LYS A 135 -2.70 0.84 -44.25
C LYS A 135 -3.21 -0.60 -44.21
N THR A 136 -3.31 -1.27 -45.35
CA THR A 136 -3.76 -2.68 -45.42
C THR A 136 -2.87 -3.60 -44.60
N ALA A 137 -1.54 -3.46 -44.68
CA ALA A 137 -0.60 -4.28 -43.94
C ALA A 137 -0.73 -4.10 -42.42
N ALA A 138 -0.81 -2.86 -41.94
CA ALA A 138 -1.01 -2.57 -40.52
C ALA A 138 -2.33 -3.17 -39.99
N VAL A 139 -3.42 -3.07 -40.77
CA VAL A 139 -4.71 -3.65 -40.42
C VAL A 139 -4.65 -5.19 -40.40
N LEU A 140 -4.04 -5.82 -41.41
CA LEU A 140 -3.88 -7.28 -41.45
C LEU A 140 -3.08 -7.82 -40.27
N LEU A 141 -2.01 -7.13 -39.86
CA LEU A 141 -1.22 -7.49 -38.68
C LEU A 141 -2.08 -7.49 -37.40
N SER A 142 -2.91 -6.46 -37.22
CA SER A 142 -3.83 -6.41 -36.08
C SER A 142 -4.88 -7.54 -36.09
N GLN A 143 -5.14 -8.17 -37.23
CA GLN A 143 -6.16 -9.21 -37.39
C GLN A 143 -5.57 -10.62 -37.33
N HIS A 144 -4.38 -10.83 -37.90
CA HIS A 144 -3.86 -12.16 -38.22
C HIS A 144 -2.51 -12.47 -37.59
N ALA A 145 -1.78 -11.49 -37.03
CA ALA A 145 -0.55 -11.81 -36.31
C ALA A 145 -0.85 -12.71 -35.10
N ALA A 146 0.08 -13.60 -34.76
CA ALA A 146 -0.11 -14.50 -33.64
C ALA A 146 -0.43 -13.71 -32.36
N PHE A 147 -1.42 -14.20 -31.61
CA PHE A 147 -2.00 -13.59 -30.40
C PHE A 147 -2.88 -12.34 -30.59
N ALA A 148 -2.82 -11.68 -31.77
CA ALA A 148 -3.67 -10.54 -32.13
C ALA A 148 -5.01 -10.95 -32.78
N THR A 149 -5.21 -12.21 -33.15
CA THR A 149 -6.52 -12.65 -33.67
C THR A 149 -7.56 -12.72 -32.54
N ASP A 150 -8.76 -12.16 -32.75
CA ASP A 150 -9.85 -12.11 -31.75
C ASP A 150 -10.23 -13.48 -31.19
N GLY A 151 -10.10 -14.55 -31.99
CA GLY A 151 -10.39 -15.92 -31.57
C GLY A 151 -9.29 -16.59 -30.72
N THR A 152 -8.15 -15.93 -30.49
CA THR A 152 -7.06 -16.51 -29.70
C THR A 152 -7.45 -16.57 -28.22
N PRO A 153 -7.35 -17.72 -27.53
CA PRO A 153 -7.69 -17.80 -26.11
C PRO A 153 -6.81 -16.88 -25.24
N LEU A 154 -7.41 -16.06 -24.36
CA LEU A 154 -6.68 -15.17 -23.43
C LEU A 154 -5.75 -15.95 -22.47
N ALA A 155 -6.13 -17.20 -22.15
CA ALA A 155 -5.34 -18.06 -21.28
C ALA A 155 -3.95 -18.40 -21.85
N TRP A 156 -3.77 -18.31 -23.17
CA TRP A 156 -2.48 -18.62 -23.82
C TRP A 156 -1.42 -17.54 -23.54
N THR A 157 -1.85 -16.32 -23.25
CA THR A 157 -0.98 -15.17 -22.96
C THR A 157 -1.12 -14.70 -21.51
N GLN A 158 -1.69 -15.54 -20.64
CA GLN A 158 -1.88 -15.21 -19.23
C GLN A 158 -0.54 -14.95 -18.53
N SER A 159 0.48 -15.75 -18.81
CA SER A 159 1.80 -15.59 -18.23
C SER A 159 2.51 -14.34 -18.76
N ALA A 160 3.22 -13.62 -17.88
CA ALA A 160 4.07 -12.48 -18.26
C ALA A 160 5.24 -12.88 -19.17
N ASP A 161 5.52 -14.18 -19.34
CA ASP A 161 6.50 -14.66 -20.30
C ASP A 161 6.13 -14.34 -21.76
N TYR A 162 4.84 -14.07 -22.02
CA TYR A 162 4.26 -13.63 -23.29
C TYR A 162 4.00 -12.12 -23.37
N SER A 163 4.53 -11.32 -22.42
CA SER A 163 4.22 -9.88 -22.35
C SER A 163 4.63 -9.12 -23.61
N ARG A 164 5.67 -9.57 -24.31
CA ARG A 164 6.15 -8.97 -25.56
C ARG A 164 5.11 -9.12 -26.66
N GLU A 165 4.59 -10.32 -26.83
CA GLU A 165 3.56 -10.63 -27.82
C GLU A 165 2.27 -9.86 -27.53
N VAL A 166 1.88 -9.77 -26.24
CA VAL A 166 0.75 -8.94 -25.79
C VAL A 166 1.01 -7.46 -26.09
N ALA A 167 2.20 -6.95 -25.78
CA ALA A 167 2.58 -5.56 -26.01
C ALA A 167 2.46 -5.18 -27.50
N TYR A 168 3.01 -6.00 -28.40
CA TYR A 168 2.92 -5.77 -29.84
C TYR A 168 1.49 -5.92 -30.37
N ALA A 169 0.71 -6.89 -29.88
CA ALA A 169 -0.70 -7.02 -30.27
C ALA A 169 -1.52 -5.77 -29.90
N VAL A 170 -1.34 -5.22 -28.69
CA VAL A 170 -2.04 -3.99 -28.28
C VAL A 170 -1.63 -2.80 -29.15
N VAL A 171 -0.32 -2.62 -29.43
CA VAL A 171 0.16 -1.55 -30.33
C VAL A 171 -0.44 -1.70 -31.72
N SER A 172 -0.56 -2.92 -32.25
CA SER A 172 -1.18 -3.16 -33.55
C SER A 172 -2.65 -2.71 -33.62
N TYR A 173 -3.43 -2.87 -32.54
CA TYR A 173 -4.79 -2.32 -32.49
C TYR A 173 -4.81 -0.81 -32.35
N ILE A 174 -3.90 -0.23 -31.55
CA ILE A 174 -3.76 1.22 -31.42
C ILE A 174 -3.49 1.83 -32.79
N ASP A 175 -2.54 1.25 -33.53
CA ASP A 175 -2.14 1.73 -34.85
C ASP A 175 -3.26 1.52 -35.90
N ALA A 176 -3.94 0.38 -35.89
CA ALA A 176 -5.07 0.12 -36.78
C ALA A 176 -6.24 1.10 -36.56
N GLN A 177 -6.56 1.44 -35.30
CA GLN A 177 -7.60 2.44 -35.01
C GLN A 177 -7.18 3.85 -35.47
N ALA A 178 -5.89 4.20 -35.34
CA ALA A 178 -5.37 5.46 -35.87
C ALA A 178 -5.47 5.54 -37.41
N LEU A 179 -5.67 4.41 -38.08
CA LEU A 179 -5.93 4.28 -39.52
C LEU A 179 -7.43 4.11 -39.85
N GLY A 180 -8.31 4.19 -38.85
CA GLY A 180 -9.77 4.19 -39.00
C GLY A 180 -10.47 2.88 -38.67
N GLU A 181 -9.78 1.85 -38.17
CA GLU A 181 -10.44 0.65 -37.67
C GLU A 181 -11.20 0.92 -36.36
N PRO A 182 -12.31 0.21 -36.08
CA PRO A 182 -13.03 0.36 -34.82
C PRO A 182 -12.24 -0.21 -33.63
N LEU A 183 -12.59 0.26 -32.43
CA LEU A 183 -12.11 -0.34 -31.18
C LEU A 183 -12.54 -1.81 -31.09
N ARG A 184 -11.58 -2.71 -30.87
CA ARG A 184 -11.81 -4.14 -30.69
C ARG A 184 -11.81 -4.50 -29.20
N GLN A 185 -12.74 -5.36 -28.78
CA GLN A 185 -12.79 -5.86 -27.40
C GLN A 185 -11.46 -6.50 -26.98
N ARG A 186 -10.83 -7.23 -27.90
CA ARG A 186 -9.53 -7.87 -27.69
C ARG A 186 -8.43 -6.89 -27.26
N ARG A 187 -8.44 -5.63 -27.73
CA ARG A 187 -7.52 -4.59 -27.25
C ARG A 187 -7.72 -4.34 -25.76
N ILE A 188 -8.96 -4.18 -25.30
CA ILE A 188 -9.31 -3.90 -23.90
C ILE A 188 -8.85 -5.05 -23.00
N ASP A 189 -9.08 -6.29 -23.45
CA ASP A 189 -8.69 -7.49 -22.73
C ASP A 189 -7.16 -7.60 -22.61
N LEU A 190 -6.43 -7.35 -23.70
CA LEU A 190 -4.96 -7.40 -23.70
C LEU A 190 -4.31 -6.24 -22.94
N VAL A 191 -4.89 -5.04 -22.92
CA VAL A 191 -4.45 -3.95 -22.04
C VAL A 191 -4.60 -4.35 -20.57
N THR A 192 -5.73 -4.98 -20.21
CA THR A 192 -5.94 -5.50 -18.86
C THR A 192 -4.91 -6.59 -18.53
N GLN A 193 -4.59 -7.46 -19.48
CA GLN A 193 -3.56 -8.49 -19.32
C GLN A 193 -2.15 -7.90 -19.20
N ALA A 194 -1.82 -6.82 -19.92
CA ALA A 194 -0.55 -6.13 -19.77
C ALA A 194 -0.37 -5.50 -18.38
N TYR A 195 -1.44 -4.96 -17.78
CA TYR A 195 -1.41 -4.56 -16.37
C TYR A 195 -1.23 -5.75 -15.43
N ASP A 196 -1.88 -6.89 -15.72
CA ASP A 196 -1.67 -8.10 -14.92
C ASP A 196 -0.24 -8.63 -15.02
N HIS A 197 0.41 -8.57 -16.19
CA HIS A 197 1.83 -8.92 -16.34
C HIS A 197 2.74 -8.05 -15.47
N MET A 198 2.48 -6.75 -15.39
CA MET A 198 3.20 -5.87 -14.46
C MET A 198 2.96 -6.27 -13.00
N ALA A 199 1.72 -6.63 -12.66
CA ALA A 199 1.37 -7.09 -11.31
C ALA A 199 1.98 -8.45 -10.97
N GLN A 200 2.12 -9.35 -11.94
CA GLN A 200 2.88 -10.59 -11.78
C GLN A 200 4.30 -10.20 -11.35
N TRP A 201 5.07 -9.49 -12.18
CA TRP A 201 6.47 -9.19 -11.85
C TRP A 201 6.68 -8.42 -10.55
N PHE A 202 5.85 -7.42 -10.24
CA PHE A 202 6.17 -6.46 -9.19
C PHE A 202 5.25 -6.45 -7.98
N VAL A 203 4.10 -7.12 -8.03
CA VAL A 203 3.17 -7.22 -6.88
C VAL A 203 3.17 -8.63 -6.32
N ARG A 204 3.00 -9.63 -7.18
CA ARG A 204 2.93 -11.05 -6.77
C ARG A 204 4.31 -11.70 -6.71
N PHE A 205 5.27 -11.22 -7.50
CA PHE A 205 6.64 -11.74 -7.58
C PHE A 205 7.73 -10.73 -7.19
N ALA A 206 7.47 -9.80 -6.27
CA ALA A 206 8.47 -8.81 -5.83
C ALA A 206 9.67 -9.47 -5.11
N TRP A 207 10.83 -9.52 -5.76
CA TRP A 207 12.12 -9.92 -5.15
C TRP A 207 12.85 -8.72 -4.52
N PRO A 208 13.57 -8.86 -3.38
CA PRO A 208 13.77 -10.09 -2.59
C PRO A 208 12.55 -10.48 -1.74
N GLY A 209 11.98 -11.65 -2.03
CA GLY A 209 10.86 -12.31 -1.34
C GLY A 209 10.89 -13.83 -1.64
N PRO A 210 10.16 -14.68 -0.88
CA PRO A 210 10.26 -16.14 -1.01
C PRO A 210 9.85 -16.59 -2.42
N TRP A 211 10.82 -17.13 -3.16
CA TRP A 211 10.61 -17.77 -4.46
C TRP A 211 9.65 -18.95 -4.32
N GLN A 212 8.42 -18.80 -4.80
CA GLN A 212 7.64 -19.92 -5.31
C GLN A 212 7.40 -19.65 -6.79
N GLN A 213 8.19 -20.32 -7.64
CA GLN A 213 7.87 -20.39 -9.08
C GLN A 213 6.43 -20.87 -9.19
N SER A 214 5.58 -20.06 -9.79
CA SER A 214 4.31 -20.51 -10.33
C SER A 214 4.46 -20.51 -11.84
N PRO A 215 4.71 -21.67 -12.48
CA PRO A 215 4.78 -21.78 -13.94
C PRO A 215 3.55 -21.20 -14.66
N GLN A 216 2.45 -21.00 -13.93
CA GLN A 216 1.20 -20.44 -14.42
C GLN A 216 1.23 -18.91 -14.57
N GLU A 217 2.10 -18.20 -13.84
CA GLU A 217 2.18 -16.73 -13.91
C GLU A 217 3.44 -16.28 -14.64
N THR A 218 4.64 -16.59 -14.16
CA THR A 218 5.87 -16.29 -14.91
C THR A 218 7.03 -17.11 -14.40
N ILE A 219 7.93 -17.49 -15.30
CA ILE A 219 9.19 -18.13 -14.93
C ILE A 219 10.39 -17.20 -15.09
N ARG A 220 10.21 -16.00 -15.67
CA ARG A 220 11.29 -15.07 -15.94
C ARG A 220 10.94 -13.59 -15.80
N LEU A 221 11.94 -12.78 -15.49
CA LEU A 221 11.85 -11.32 -15.56
C LEU A 221 12.98 -10.80 -16.43
N ALA A 222 12.63 -10.03 -17.46
CA ALA A 222 13.60 -9.35 -18.30
C ALA A 222 13.27 -7.86 -18.34
N PRO A 223 14.17 -6.96 -17.86
CA PRO A 223 13.88 -5.52 -17.79
C PRO A 223 13.43 -4.91 -19.13
N PHE A 224 13.93 -5.41 -20.25
CA PHE A 224 13.49 -4.94 -21.57
C PHE A 224 12.04 -5.31 -21.89
N MET A 225 11.54 -6.46 -21.43
CA MET A 225 10.14 -6.85 -21.61
C MET A 225 9.21 -5.94 -20.82
N VAL A 226 9.64 -5.50 -19.63
CA VAL A 226 8.97 -4.45 -18.85
C VAL A 226 8.95 -3.15 -19.66
N GLY A 227 10.05 -2.79 -20.31
CA GLY A 227 10.15 -1.70 -21.28
C GLY A 227 9.09 -1.75 -22.38
N LEU A 228 8.96 -2.89 -23.07
CA LEU A 228 7.96 -3.09 -24.13
C LEU A 228 6.53 -2.98 -23.61
N THR A 229 6.24 -3.62 -22.47
CA THR A 229 4.90 -3.53 -21.84
C THR A 229 4.59 -2.10 -21.40
N ALA A 230 5.57 -1.37 -20.86
CA ALA A 230 5.41 0.02 -20.46
C ALA A 230 5.18 0.96 -21.66
N HIS A 231 5.91 0.79 -22.76
CA HIS A 231 5.66 1.52 -24.02
C HIS A 231 4.20 1.36 -24.43
N THR A 232 3.71 0.12 -24.51
CA THR A 232 2.32 -0.18 -24.87
C THR A 232 1.31 0.47 -23.93
N LEU A 233 1.49 0.35 -22.62
CA LEU A 233 0.59 0.93 -21.63
C LEU A 233 0.59 2.47 -21.68
N ILE A 234 1.74 3.10 -21.95
CA ILE A 234 1.84 4.55 -22.18
C ILE A 234 1.05 4.95 -23.44
N ARG A 235 1.18 4.20 -24.54
CA ARG A 235 0.43 4.48 -25.78
C ARG A 235 -1.08 4.34 -25.59
N ASP A 236 -1.53 3.38 -24.79
CA ASP A 236 -2.95 3.27 -24.42
C ASP A 236 -3.40 4.45 -23.55
N TRP A 237 -2.64 4.76 -22.51
CA TRP A 237 -2.92 5.87 -21.58
C TRP A 237 -2.98 7.22 -22.27
N GLU A 238 -2.19 7.46 -23.31
CA GLU A 238 -2.27 8.69 -24.09
C GLU A 238 -3.69 8.95 -24.62
N GLN A 239 -4.46 7.89 -24.89
CA GLN A 239 -5.86 7.94 -25.33
C GLN A 239 -6.86 7.84 -24.19
N THR A 240 -6.59 6.99 -23.18
CA THR A 240 -7.58 6.59 -22.17
C THR A 240 -7.45 7.33 -20.84
N LYS A 241 -6.25 7.85 -20.53
CA LYS A 241 -5.89 8.43 -19.23
C LYS A 241 -6.14 7.49 -18.05
N ASP A 242 -5.94 6.19 -18.26
CA ASP A 242 -6.10 5.16 -17.23
C ASP A 242 -5.26 5.47 -15.97
N SER A 243 -5.92 5.65 -14.83
CA SER A 243 -5.25 6.02 -13.56
C SER A 243 -4.31 4.93 -13.04
N ARG A 244 -4.41 3.69 -13.53
CA ARG A 244 -3.51 2.59 -13.15
C ARG A 244 -2.08 2.77 -13.65
N LEU A 245 -1.86 3.55 -14.71
CA LEU A 245 -0.55 3.62 -15.38
C LEU A 245 0.56 4.11 -14.44
N ILE A 246 0.38 5.30 -13.86
CA ILE A 246 1.47 5.95 -13.09
C ILE A 246 1.89 5.08 -11.90
N PRO A 247 0.98 4.60 -11.03
CA PRO A 247 1.38 3.70 -9.93
C PRO A 247 2.11 2.44 -10.41
N THR A 248 1.65 1.85 -11.52
CA THR A 248 2.26 0.64 -12.10
C THR A 248 3.69 0.92 -12.58
N LEU A 249 3.91 2.02 -13.29
CA LEU A 249 5.23 2.39 -13.78
C LEU A 249 6.19 2.78 -12.65
N ARG A 250 5.71 3.47 -11.61
CA ARG A 250 6.51 3.81 -10.42
C ARG A 250 7.01 2.55 -9.73
N LEU A 251 6.12 1.59 -9.48
CA LEU A 251 6.47 0.31 -8.88
C LEU A 251 7.53 -0.43 -9.71
N ALA A 252 7.34 -0.51 -11.02
CA ALA A 252 8.29 -1.15 -11.93
C ALA A 252 9.66 -0.44 -11.96
N ALA A 253 9.66 0.89 -12.08
CA ALA A 253 10.88 1.70 -12.17
C ALA A 253 11.69 1.66 -10.87
N ASP A 254 11.03 1.83 -9.72
CA ASP A 254 11.67 1.76 -8.40
C ASP A 254 12.25 0.36 -8.15
N TRP A 255 11.51 -0.69 -8.51
CA TRP A 255 11.99 -2.06 -8.37
C TRP A 255 13.18 -2.33 -9.28
N MET A 256 13.11 -1.97 -10.56
CA MET A 256 14.21 -2.19 -11.52
C MET A 256 15.46 -1.40 -11.11
N TRP A 257 15.32 -0.16 -10.65
CA TRP A 257 16.48 0.60 -10.20
C TRP A 257 17.16 -0.06 -8.99
N ALA A 258 16.38 -0.55 -8.02
CA ALA A 258 16.93 -1.18 -6.82
C ALA A 258 17.53 -2.57 -7.06
N ASN A 259 17.01 -3.31 -8.04
CA ASN A 259 17.26 -4.76 -8.18
C ASN A 259 17.87 -5.18 -9.52
N ALA A 260 17.65 -4.40 -10.58
CA ALA A 260 18.05 -4.73 -11.94
C ALA A 260 19.26 -3.93 -12.43
N TRP A 261 19.41 -2.71 -11.93
CA TRP A 261 20.51 -1.83 -12.34
C TRP A 261 21.84 -2.34 -11.78
N ILE A 262 22.87 -2.41 -12.65
CA ILE A 262 24.23 -2.78 -12.28
C ILE A 262 25.12 -1.53 -12.41
N PRO A 263 25.40 -0.81 -11.31
CA PRO A 263 26.11 0.47 -11.36
C PRO A 263 27.51 0.38 -11.97
N SER A 264 28.23 -0.73 -11.75
CA SER A 264 29.61 -0.92 -12.23
C SER A 264 29.71 -1.04 -13.75
N THR A 265 28.63 -1.45 -14.41
CA THR A 265 28.56 -1.63 -15.87
C THR A 265 27.61 -0.64 -16.54
N GLN A 266 26.95 0.22 -15.75
CA GLN A 266 25.95 1.20 -16.20
C GLN A 266 24.87 0.55 -17.08
N ALA A 267 24.39 -0.63 -16.69
CA ALA A 267 23.43 -1.37 -17.48
C ALA A 267 22.45 -2.12 -16.60
N MET A 268 21.24 -2.31 -17.11
CA MET A 268 20.36 -3.36 -16.60
C MET A 268 20.92 -4.72 -17.05
N TRP A 269 20.80 -5.74 -16.21
CA TRP A 269 20.91 -7.14 -16.63
C TRP A 269 19.87 -7.53 -17.71
N TYR A 270 20.16 -8.62 -18.42
CA TYR A 270 19.34 -9.08 -19.56
C TYR A 270 18.01 -9.74 -19.14
N GLU A 271 18.08 -10.82 -18.35
CA GLU A 271 16.96 -11.62 -17.86
C GLU A 271 17.28 -12.46 -16.59
N PHE A 272 16.23 -12.88 -15.90
CA PHE A 272 16.22 -13.83 -14.78
C PHE A 272 15.26 -14.98 -15.02
N PRO A 273 15.54 -16.19 -14.49
CA PRO A 273 16.88 -16.71 -14.34
C PRO A 273 17.51 -16.84 -15.73
N ASP A 274 18.83 -16.66 -15.82
CA ASP A 274 19.55 -16.96 -17.06
C ASP A 274 19.28 -18.43 -17.47
N GLN A 275 18.94 -18.67 -18.74
CA GLN A 275 18.62 -20.00 -19.24
C GLN A 275 19.83 -20.93 -19.12
N GLY A 276 19.84 -21.74 -18.06
CA GLY A 276 20.92 -22.69 -17.76
C GLY A 276 21.71 -22.40 -16.49
N GLN A 277 21.41 -21.33 -15.75
CA GLN A 277 21.99 -21.08 -14.42
C GLN A 277 21.11 -21.65 -13.31
N PRO A 278 21.70 -22.13 -12.18
CA PRO A 278 20.95 -22.40 -10.97
C PRO A 278 20.09 -21.20 -10.60
N CYS A 279 18.93 -21.45 -10.00
CA CYS A 279 18.04 -20.37 -9.57
C CYS A 279 18.81 -19.34 -8.72
N CYS A 280 18.39 -18.09 -8.85
CA CYS A 280 18.91 -16.94 -8.12
C CYS A 280 20.12 -16.21 -8.73
N GLN A 281 20.48 -16.48 -9.99
CA GLN A 281 21.49 -15.68 -10.69
C GLN A 281 20.92 -14.87 -11.85
N ALA A 282 21.12 -13.55 -11.75
CA ALA A 282 20.91 -12.64 -12.86
C ALA A 282 21.90 -12.91 -13.99
N SER A 283 21.43 -12.85 -15.24
CA SER A 283 22.31 -12.81 -16.41
C SER A 283 23.19 -11.55 -16.41
N GLY A 284 24.16 -11.52 -17.31
CA GLY A 284 25.10 -10.40 -17.44
C GLY A 284 24.47 -9.06 -17.83
N PRO A 285 25.25 -7.96 -17.75
CA PRO A 285 24.81 -6.63 -18.14
C PRO A 285 24.43 -6.58 -19.63
N ALA A 286 23.36 -5.85 -19.95
CA ALA A 286 22.83 -5.71 -21.29
C ALA A 286 22.58 -4.23 -21.65
N PRO A 287 23.65 -3.44 -21.87
CA PRO A 287 23.52 -2.01 -22.18
C PRO A 287 22.72 -1.73 -23.45
N ASP A 288 22.70 -2.66 -24.41
CA ASP A 288 21.91 -2.57 -25.66
C ASP A 288 20.41 -2.41 -25.40
N LEU A 289 19.93 -2.80 -24.22
CA LEU A 289 18.51 -2.76 -23.84
C LEU A 289 18.15 -1.55 -22.99
N ASN A 290 19.14 -0.79 -22.50
CA ASN A 290 18.87 0.37 -21.63
C ASN A 290 17.93 1.38 -22.27
N LEU A 291 18.03 1.59 -23.59
CA LEU A 291 17.21 2.55 -24.33
C LEU A 291 15.77 2.07 -24.59
N LEU A 292 15.47 0.80 -24.28
CA LEU A 292 14.10 0.28 -24.15
C LEU A 292 13.49 0.55 -22.78
N ILE A 293 14.27 1.06 -21.82
CA ILE A 293 13.87 1.15 -20.41
C ILE A 293 13.87 2.61 -19.96
N ALA A 294 14.90 3.37 -20.33
CA ALA A 294 15.05 4.79 -19.98
C ALA A 294 13.78 5.63 -20.22
N PRO A 295 13.01 5.46 -21.33
CA PRO A 295 11.80 6.23 -21.56
C PRO A 295 10.74 6.13 -20.44
N ILE A 296 10.66 5.02 -19.69
CA ILE A 296 9.78 4.89 -18.51
C ILE A 296 10.07 6.01 -17.51
N TYR A 297 11.35 6.22 -17.21
CA TYR A 297 11.82 7.17 -16.22
C TYR A 297 11.61 8.62 -16.68
N ALA A 298 11.87 8.90 -17.97
CA ALA A 298 11.56 10.22 -18.55
C ALA A 298 10.05 10.53 -18.52
N PHE A 299 9.21 9.53 -18.82
CA PHE A 299 7.77 9.67 -18.71
C PHE A 299 7.35 9.96 -17.27
N LEU A 300 7.81 9.16 -16.30
CA LEU A 300 7.51 9.37 -14.88
C LEU A 300 7.97 10.74 -14.39
N TYR A 301 9.20 11.16 -14.71
CA TYR A 301 9.67 12.50 -14.36
C TYR A 301 8.76 13.59 -14.94
N ARG A 302 8.39 13.45 -16.22
CA ARG A 302 7.50 14.42 -16.87
C ARG A 302 6.13 14.50 -16.21
N GLN A 303 5.56 13.38 -15.75
CA GLN A 303 4.24 13.35 -15.12
C GLN A 303 4.25 13.77 -13.64
N THR A 304 5.34 13.49 -12.93
CA THR A 304 5.41 13.61 -11.45
C THR A 304 6.22 14.81 -10.97
N GLY A 305 7.18 15.28 -11.77
CA GLY A 305 8.22 16.22 -11.35
C GLY A 305 9.30 15.61 -10.43
N GLU A 306 9.22 14.33 -10.08
CA GLU A 306 10.16 13.67 -9.16
C GLU A 306 11.54 13.52 -9.79
N THR A 307 12.51 14.26 -9.28
CA THR A 307 13.88 14.31 -9.82
C THR A 307 14.63 12.98 -9.73
N LYS A 308 14.22 12.06 -8.86
CA LYS A 308 14.78 10.70 -8.83
C LYS A 308 14.65 10.00 -10.19
N TYR A 309 13.48 10.07 -10.83
CA TYR A 309 13.29 9.41 -12.12
C TYR A 309 14.07 10.13 -13.22
N ARG A 310 14.29 11.43 -13.12
CA ARG A 310 15.22 12.14 -14.01
C ARG A 310 16.62 11.55 -13.87
N ASP A 311 17.15 11.49 -12.65
CA ASP A 311 18.54 11.11 -12.40
C ASP A 311 18.80 9.63 -12.73
N GLU A 312 17.87 8.75 -12.38
CA GLU A 312 17.92 7.31 -12.70
C GLU A 312 17.76 7.08 -14.21
N GLY A 313 16.81 7.75 -14.86
CA GLY A 313 16.63 7.68 -16.30
C GLY A 313 17.82 8.20 -17.09
N ASP A 314 18.43 9.31 -16.62
CA ASP A 314 19.68 9.88 -17.14
C ASP A 314 20.85 8.89 -17.06
N ALA A 315 20.98 8.16 -15.95
CA ALA A 315 22.01 7.13 -15.81
C ALA A 315 21.80 5.95 -16.77
N ILE A 316 20.56 5.47 -16.91
CA ILE A 316 20.22 4.36 -17.82
C ILE A 316 20.46 4.80 -19.28
N PHE A 317 19.99 5.99 -19.65
CA PHE A 317 20.18 6.54 -21.00
C PHE A 317 21.67 6.69 -21.32
N ALA A 318 22.45 7.32 -20.44
CA ALA A 318 23.89 7.48 -20.61
C ALA A 318 24.60 6.14 -20.78
N GLY A 319 24.28 5.15 -19.95
CA GLY A 319 24.82 3.80 -20.05
C GLY A 319 24.49 3.14 -21.38
N GLY A 320 23.25 3.26 -21.86
CA GLY A 320 22.84 2.73 -23.17
C GLY A 320 23.60 3.38 -24.32
N VAL A 321 23.75 4.71 -24.29
CA VAL A 321 24.47 5.44 -25.34
C VAL A 321 25.96 5.13 -25.35
N ALA A 322 26.58 5.00 -24.18
CA ALA A 322 28.02 4.81 -24.04
C ALA A 322 28.48 3.37 -24.23
N GLN A 323 27.65 2.39 -23.84
CA GLN A 323 28.06 0.99 -23.74
C GLN A 323 27.38 0.06 -24.76
N ALA A 324 26.33 0.50 -25.47
CA ALA A 324 25.66 -0.35 -26.44
C ALA A 324 26.55 -0.66 -27.66
N TRP A 325 26.49 -1.91 -28.12
CA TRP A 325 27.06 -2.35 -29.38
C TRP A 325 26.06 -2.16 -30.52
N LEU A 326 26.29 -1.16 -31.36
CA LEU A 326 25.40 -0.80 -32.49
C LEU A 326 25.88 -1.36 -33.83
N GLY A 327 26.83 -2.30 -33.82
CA GLY A 327 27.39 -2.88 -35.04
C GLY A 327 26.42 -3.79 -35.82
N GLY A 328 25.32 -4.22 -35.20
CA GLY A 328 24.26 -4.98 -35.85
C GLY A 328 22.98 -4.13 -36.01
N GLY A 329 22.27 -4.32 -37.13
CA GLY A 329 21.04 -3.58 -37.44
C GLY A 329 19.97 -3.76 -36.36
N LYS A 330 19.74 -5.00 -35.91
CA LYS A 330 18.85 -5.30 -34.78
C LYS A 330 19.14 -4.44 -33.55
N GLN A 331 20.40 -4.38 -33.10
CA GLN A 331 20.78 -3.63 -31.91
C GLN A 331 20.62 -2.12 -32.12
N PHE A 332 20.89 -1.64 -33.33
CA PHE A 332 20.62 -0.27 -33.70
C PHE A 332 19.12 0.05 -33.61
N ASP A 333 18.27 -0.71 -34.28
CA ASP A 333 16.82 -0.48 -34.29
C ASP A 333 16.23 -0.55 -32.88
N GLN A 334 16.65 -1.55 -32.11
CA GLN A 334 16.29 -1.72 -30.70
C GLN A 334 16.64 -0.49 -29.85
N ASN A 335 17.78 0.15 -30.07
CA ASN A 335 18.20 1.33 -29.31
C ASN A 335 17.41 2.58 -29.70
N TYR A 336 17.05 2.70 -30.98
CA TYR A 336 16.49 3.93 -31.52
C TYR A 336 14.97 3.93 -31.65
N TRP A 337 14.27 2.78 -31.63
CA TRP A 337 12.82 2.79 -31.83
C TRP A 337 12.07 3.57 -30.72
N TRP A 338 12.53 3.55 -29.46
CA TRP A 338 11.84 4.23 -28.34
C TRP A 338 12.63 5.39 -27.71
N SER A 339 13.94 5.50 -27.92
CA SER A 339 14.76 6.53 -27.25
C SER A 339 14.43 7.98 -27.67
N PHE A 340 13.80 8.20 -28.82
CA PHE A 340 13.31 9.54 -29.19
C PHE A 340 12.26 10.09 -28.21
N ASP A 341 11.41 9.23 -27.63
CA ASP A 341 10.44 9.65 -26.63
C ASP A 341 11.12 10.08 -25.34
N TYR A 342 12.20 9.39 -24.94
CA TYR A 342 13.02 9.81 -23.82
C TYR A 342 13.58 11.22 -24.05
N VAL A 343 14.21 11.47 -25.20
CA VAL A 343 14.76 12.78 -25.55
C VAL A 343 13.67 13.85 -25.56
N THR A 344 12.51 13.53 -26.14
CA THR A 344 11.35 14.45 -26.21
C THR A 344 10.83 14.79 -24.82
N TRP A 345 10.58 13.79 -23.97
CA TRP A 345 10.02 14.01 -22.64
C TRP A 345 11.02 14.67 -21.68
N ARG A 346 12.32 14.38 -21.80
CA ARG A 346 13.36 15.02 -20.98
C ARG A 346 13.68 16.45 -21.40
N SER A 347 13.49 16.79 -22.67
CA SER A 347 13.73 18.14 -23.20
C SER A 347 12.53 19.07 -23.02
N ALA A 348 11.35 18.53 -22.79
CA ALA A 348 10.17 19.31 -22.43
C ALA A 348 10.34 19.94 -21.04
N VAL A 349 9.75 21.12 -20.84
CA VAL A 349 9.55 21.64 -19.48
C VAL A 349 8.77 20.57 -18.70
N PRO A 350 9.24 20.15 -17.51
CA PRO A 350 8.48 19.20 -16.69
C PRO A 350 7.06 19.72 -16.53
N ALA A 351 6.04 18.84 -16.52
CA ALA A 351 4.75 19.28 -16.03
C ALA A 351 4.97 19.89 -14.64
N ALA A 352 4.24 20.95 -14.31
CA ALA A 352 4.32 21.52 -12.96
C ALA A 352 4.19 20.37 -11.95
N ALA A 353 5.00 20.40 -10.88
CA ALA A 353 4.93 19.40 -9.81
C ALA A 353 3.47 19.17 -9.43
N ASP A 354 3.08 17.91 -9.25
CA ASP A 354 1.68 17.57 -9.01
C ASP A 354 1.11 18.43 -7.87
N ALA A 355 -0.03 19.06 -8.13
CA ALA A 355 -0.68 19.98 -7.21
C ALA A 355 -2.07 19.50 -6.79
N ILE A 356 -2.50 18.35 -7.32
CA ILE A 356 -3.78 17.74 -6.97
C ILE A 356 -3.50 16.85 -5.76
N ALA A 357 -4.26 17.04 -4.69
CA ALA A 357 -4.12 16.22 -3.50
C ALA A 357 -4.92 14.91 -3.63
N PRO A 358 -4.46 13.80 -3.01
CA PRO A 358 -5.17 12.53 -3.04
C PRO A 358 -6.62 12.62 -2.52
N ALA A 359 -7.51 11.80 -3.06
CA ALA A 359 -8.79 11.50 -2.41
C ALA A 359 -8.61 10.32 -1.43
N VAL A 360 -9.20 10.41 -0.23
CA VAL A 360 -9.09 9.36 0.80
C VAL A 360 -10.37 9.21 1.62
N ALA A 361 -10.76 7.98 1.92
CA ALA A 361 -11.91 7.66 2.76
C ALA A 361 -11.67 6.39 3.59
N ILE A 362 -11.97 6.45 4.89
CA ILE A 362 -12.03 5.26 5.76
C ILE A 362 -13.17 4.36 5.27
N THR A 363 -12.89 3.07 5.07
CA THR A 363 -13.87 2.06 4.65
C THR A 363 -14.28 1.13 5.79
N ALA A 364 -13.44 0.97 6.81
CA ALA A 364 -13.77 0.25 8.04
C ALA A 364 -12.97 0.81 9.23
N PRO A 365 -13.52 0.80 10.46
CA PRO A 365 -14.91 0.47 10.81
C PRO A 365 -15.93 1.45 10.20
N ALA A 366 -17.20 1.06 10.10
CA ALA A 366 -18.26 1.97 9.66
C ALA A 366 -18.54 3.04 10.73
N SER A 367 -19.00 4.23 10.32
CA SER A 367 -19.38 5.28 11.27
C SER A 367 -20.45 4.80 12.24
N GLY A 368 -20.23 5.04 13.53
CA GLY A 368 -21.08 4.61 14.64
C GLY A 368 -20.79 3.19 15.15
N SER A 369 -19.80 2.48 14.62
CA SER A 369 -19.46 1.12 15.07
C SER A 369 -18.96 1.10 16.52
N THR A 370 -19.35 0.06 17.26
CA THR A 370 -18.72 -0.29 18.55
C THR A 370 -17.60 -1.30 18.32
N VAL A 371 -16.41 -1.01 18.82
CA VAL A 371 -15.19 -1.81 18.62
C VAL A 371 -14.56 -2.20 19.95
N SER A 372 -13.93 -3.37 20.01
CA SER A 372 -13.27 -3.89 21.21
C SER A 372 -12.22 -4.94 20.87
N GLY A 373 -11.28 -5.19 21.80
CA GLY A 373 -10.28 -6.25 21.69
C GLY A 373 -8.98 -5.83 20.98
N ALA A 374 -8.17 -6.82 20.63
CA ALA A 374 -6.80 -6.61 20.15
C ALA A 374 -6.68 -6.49 18.62
N SER A 375 -7.75 -6.79 17.88
CA SER A 375 -7.69 -6.98 16.42
C SER A 375 -8.85 -6.31 15.68
N VAL A 376 -8.91 -4.99 15.75
CA VAL A 376 -9.86 -4.18 14.97
C VAL A 376 -9.20 -3.75 13.67
N THR A 377 -9.72 -4.18 12.53
CA THR A 377 -9.23 -3.72 11.22
C THR A 377 -9.67 -2.28 10.97
N VAL A 378 -8.72 -1.40 10.66
CA VAL A 378 -8.98 -0.06 10.15
C VAL A 378 -8.46 0.00 8.72
N SER A 379 -9.31 0.32 7.75
CA SER A 379 -8.97 0.32 6.32
C SER A 379 -9.44 1.59 5.63
N ALA A 380 -8.80 1.95 4.53
CA ALA A 380 -9.16 3.11 3.72
C ALA A 380 -8.99 2.85 2.21
N THR A 381 -9.77 3.55 1.41
CA THR A 381 -9.44 3.78 0.00
C THR A 381 -8.67 5.08 -0.13
N ALA A 382 -7.69 5.10 -1.02
CA ALA A 382 -7.02 6.32 -1.42
C ALA A 382 -6.67 6.25 -2.92
N SER A 383 -6.88 7.35 -3.63
CA SER A 383 -6.60 7.46 -5.07
C SER A 383 -6.13 8.86 -5.42
N ASP A 384 -5.30 8.97 -6.44
CA ASP A 384 -4.71 10.22 -6.89
C ASP A 384 -4.40 10.12 -8.39
N ASN A 385 -4.23 11.26 -9.08
CA ASN A 385 -3.90 11.31 -10.51
C ASN A 385 -2.47 10.84 -10.84
N VAL A 386 -1.51 11.04 -9.93
CA VAL A 386 -0.10 10.61 -10.06
C VAL A 386 0.24 9.49 -9.06
N GLY A 387 -0.66 9.23 -8.12
CA GLY A 387 -0.66 8.07 -7.27
C GLY A 387 -0.34 8.40 -5.81
N VAL A 388 -0.96 7.63 -4.93
CA VAL A 388 -0.80 7.75 -3.48
C VAL A 388 0.46 7.00 -3.05
N VAL A 389 1.29 7.63 -2.21
CA VAL A 389 2.51 7.01 -1.68
C VAL A 389 2.38 6.53 -0.23
N GLY A 390 1.31 6.92 0.46
CA GLY A 390 1.03 6.39 1.79
C GLY A 390 -0.26 6.93 2.41
N VAL A 391 -0.79 6.15 3.36
CA VAL A 391 -1.97 6.45 4.16
C VAL A 391 -1.64 6.27 5.64
N GLN A 392 -1.65 7.36 6.40
CA GLN A 392 -1.48 7.35 7.85
C GLN A 392 -2.85 7.38 8.52
N PHE A 393 -3.20 6.32 9.25
CA PHE A 393 -4.40 6.30 10.09
C PHE A 393 -4.15 7.06 11.41
N THR A 394 -5.18 7.72 11.94
CA THR A 394 -5.10 8.41 13.24
C THR A 394 -6.35 8.13 14.09
N LEU A 395 -6.16 8.11 15.40
CA LEU A 395 -7.20 8.06 16.43
C LEU A 395 -7.15 9.36 17.22
N ASP A 396 -8.25 10.11 17.21
CA ASP A 396 -8.37 11.42 17.88
C ASP A 396 -7.23 12.39 17.50
N GLY A 397 -6.82 12.35 16.22
CA GLY A 397 -5.75 13.17 15.67
C GLY A 397 -4.32 12.66 15.96
N THR A 398 -4.16 11.57 16.70
CA THR A 398 -2.86 10.94 16.97
C THR A 398 -2.62 9.75 16.05
N ASN A 399 -1.40 9.61 15.50
CA ASN A 399 -1.06 8.51 14.61
C ASN A 399 -1.38 7.14 15.24
N LEU A 400 -2.15 6.34 14.51
CA LEU A 400 -2.52 4.99 14.86
C LEU A 400 -1.62 4.02 14.08
N GLY A 401 -0.49 3.67 14.68
CA GLY A 401 0.54 2.86 14.03
C GLY A 401 1.40 3.65 13.02
N THR A 402 2.23 2.92 12.28
CA THR A 402 3.00 3.47 11.17
C THR A 402 2.11 3.72 9.96
N GLU A 403 2.53 4.64 9.10
CA GLU A 403 1.90 4.83 7.80
C GLU A 403 1.96 3.56 6.95
N ASP A 404 0.86 3.27 6.27
CA ASP A 404 0.78 2.19 5.30
C ASP A 404 1.11 2.72 3.90
N THR A 405 2.16 2.19 3.29
CA THR A 405 2.66 2.60 1.97
C THR A 405 2.22 1.67 0.84
N THR A 406 1.38 0.67 1.11
CA THR A 406 1.02 -0.36 0.13
C THR A 406 -0.48 -0.62 0.13
N ALA A 407 -1.13 -0.39 -1.02
CA ALA A 407 -2.54 -0.74 -1.18
C ALA A 407 -2.74 -2.27 -1.25
N PRO A 408 -3.84 -2.83 -0.71
CA PRO A 408 -4.95 -2.15 -0.04
C PRO A 408 -4.59 -1.65 1.37
N TYR A 409 -4.87 -0.37 1.64
CA TYR A 409 -4.43 0.29 2.87
C TYR A 409 -5.23 -0.19 4.09
N ALA A 410 -4.56 -0.86 5.03
CA ALA A 410 -5.18 -1.36 6.24
C ALA A 410 -4.17 -1.60 7.37
N ILE A 411 -4.62 -1.35 8.60
CA ILE A 411 -3.89 -1.66 9.83
C ILE A 411 -4.74 -2.48 10.80
N ILE A 412 -4.07 -3.15 11.73
CA ILE A 412 -4.71 -3.79 12.89
C ILE A 412 -4.54 -2.89 14.11
N TRP A 413 -5.66 -2.47 14.70
CA TRP A 413 -5.74 -1.65 15.90
C TRP A 413 -6.14 -2.48 17.12
N SER A 414 -5.35 -2.40 18.19
CA SER A 414 -5.72 -2.90 19.52
C SER A 414 -6.40 -1.80 20.34
N THR A 415 -7.67 -2.00 20.69
CA THR A 415 -8.43 -1.06 21.52
C THR A 415 -8.20 -1.30 23.01
N THR A 416 -7.53 -2.39 23.41
CA THR A 416 -7.47 -2.88 24.80
C THR A 416 -6.95 -1.88 25.84
N MET A 417 -6.10 -0.92 25.44
CA MET A 417 -5.59 0.15 26.30
C MET A 417 -6.20 1.52 25.99
N VAL A 418 -7.13 1.59 25.03
CA VAL A 418 -7.85 2.81 24.69
C VAL A 418 -9.01 2.98 25.69
N PRO A 419 -9.21 4.18 26.26
CA PRO A 419 -10.35 4.46 27.13
C PRO A 419 -11.68 4.05 26.47
N ASN A 420 -12.65 3.60 27.26
CA ASN A 420 -13.99 3.35 26.72
C ASN A 420 -14.68 4.69 26.44
N GLY A 421 -15.41 4.78 25.32
CA GLY A 421 -16.11 6.00 24.93
C GLY A 421 -16.08 6.26 23.44
N ALA A 422 -16.53 7.44 23.04
CA ALA A 422 -16.51 7.88 21.65
C ALA A 422 -15.10 8.31 21.23
N HIS A 423 -14.66 7.83 20.07
CA HIS A 423 -13.39 8.16 19.44
C HIS A 423 -13.60 8.48 17.96
N THR A 424 -12.64 9.19 17.38
CA THR A 424 -12.68 9.59 15.96
C THR A 424 -11.49 8.99 15.21
N LEU A 425 -11.79 8.27 14.13
CA LEU A 425 -10.80 7.80 13.17
C LEU A 425 -10.73 8.74 11.97
N THR A 426 -9.51 9.01 11.50
CA THR A 426 -9.26 9.65 10.20
C THR A 426 -8.10 8.95 9.49
N ALA A 427 -7.99 9.13 8.18
CA ALA A 427 -6.85 8.74 7.38
C ALA A 427 -6.25 9.97 6.69
N VAL A 428 -4.93 10.06 6.66
CA VAL A 428 -4.19 11.10 5.93
C VAL A 428 -3.47 10.44 4.77
N ALA A 429 -3.96 10.64 3.54
CA ALA A 429 -3.26 10.19 2.35
C ALA A 429 -2.31 11.27 1.87
N ARG A 430 -1.16 10.86 1.33
CA ARG A 430 -0.23 11.75 0.63
C ARG A 430 0.23 11.17 -0.70
N ASP A 431 0.66 12.05 -1.60
CA ASP A 431 1.41 11.71 -2.79
C ASP A 431 2.92 11.99 -2.62
N ALA A 432 3.71 11.81 -3.68
CA ALA A 432 5.13 12.14 -3.66
C ALA A 432 5.46 13.61 -3.88
N ALA A 433 4.54 14.39 -4.45
CA ALA A 433 4.71 15.83 -4.55
C ALA A 433 4.54 16.52 -3.18
N GLY A 434 4.04 15.79 -2.20
CA GLY A 434 3.82 16.25 -0.83
C GLY A 434 2.42 16.78 -0.58
N ASN A 435 1.49 16.65 -1.54
CA ASN A 435 0.10 17.01 -1.31
C ASN A 435 -0.51 16.00 -0.34
N ARG A 436 -1.42 16.49 0.51
CA ARG A 436 -2.05 15.69 1.57
C ARG A 436 -3.53 15.99 1.65
N THR A 437 -4.30 14.95 1.91
CA THR A 437 -5.72 15.06 2.23
C THR A 437 -6.01 14.28 3.50
N ILE A 438 -6.83 14.87 4.36
CA ILE A 438 -7.40 14.20 5.53
C ILE A 438 -8.80 13.73 5.15
N SER A 439 -9.11 12.47 5.42
CA SER A 439 -10.44 11.91 5.16
C SER A 439 -11.51 12.59 6.00
N ALA A 440 -12.77 12.38 5.64
CA ALA A 440 -13.87 12.61 6.57
C ALA A 440 -13.65 11.80 7.87
N ALA A 441 -14.06 12.37 9.00
CA ALA A 441 -14.00 11.75 10.31
C ALA A 441 -15.02 10.61 10.43
N VAL A 442 -14.57 9.46 10.93
CA VAL A 442 -15.41 8.31 11.25
C VAL A 442 -15.47 8.14 12.76
N GLY A 443 -16.65 8.40 13.35
CA GLY A 443 -16.86 8.18 14.79
C GLY A 443 -17.03 6.70 15.10
N VAL A 444 -16.38 6.21 16.16
CA VAL A 444 -16.52 4.86 16.69
C VAL A 444 -16.66 4.89 18.22
N THR A 445 -17.20 3.83 18.81
CA THR A 445 -17.26 3.68 20.28
C THR A 445 -16.36 2.53 20.72
N VAL A 446 -15.38 2.79 21.59
CA VAL A 446 -14.56 1.75 22.20
C VAL A 446 -15.26 1.21 23.45
N SER A 447 -15.37 -0.13 23.55
CA SER A 447 -16.01 -0.81 24.69
C SER A 447 -15.28 -2.10 25.07
N ASN A 448 -14.24 -1.98 25.91
CA ASN A 448 -13.40 -3.10 26.36
C ASN A 448 -13.93 -3.85 27.61
N THR A 449 -15.20 -3.68 28.00
CA THR A 449 -15.75 -4.41 29.16
C THR A 449 -15.95 -5.88 28.84
N VAL A 450 -15.14 -6.75 29.44
CA VAL A 450 -15.43 -8.20 29.50
C VAL A 450 -16.59 -8.40 30.47
N ALA A 451 -17.64 -9.10 30.05
CA ALA A 451 -18.74 -9.46 30.96
C ALA A 451 -18.22 -10.45 32.01
N ASP A 452 -18.53 -10.21 33.28
CA ASP A 452 -18.26 -11.16 34.35
C ASP A 452 -19.21 -12.36 34.23
N THR A 453 -18.64 -13.55 34.03
CA THR A 453 -19.38 -14.80 33.83
C THR A 453 -19.09 -15.81 34.93
N MET A 454 -18.26 -15.47 35.91
CA MET A 454 -17.87 -16.38 36.97
C MET A 454 -18.83 -16.21 38.16
N PRO A 455 -19.48 -17.29 38.63
CA PRO A 455 -20.33 -17.20 39.81
C PRO A 455 -19.49 -17.17 41.10
N PRO A 456 -20.03 -16.62 42.20
CA PRO A 456 -19.29 -16.51 43.47
C PRO A 456 -18.97 -17.90 44.04
N VAL A 457 -17.77 -18.07 44.59
CA VAL A 457 -17.32 -19.29 45.24
C VAL A 457 -17.72 -19.26 46.71
N ILE A 458 -18.61 -20.17 47.11
CA ILE A 458 -19.09 -20.30 48.49
C ILE A 458 -18.13 -21.16 49.31
N SER A 459 -17.79 -20.70 50.52
CA SER A 459 -16.91 -21.39 51.48
C SER A 459 -17.42 -21.21 52.93
N SER A 460 -16.85 -21.99 53.86
CA SER A 460 -17.10 -21.87 55.31
C SER A 460 -18.58 -21.96 55.73
N VAL A 461 -19.38 -22.74 55.01
CA VAL A 461 -20.81 -22.93 55.32
C VAL A 461 -20.95 -23.69 56.62
N THR A 462 -21.64 -23.09 57.60
CA THR A 462 -21.84 -23.71 58.91
C THR A 462 -23.13 -23.22 59.58
N ALA A 463 -23.67 -24.06 60.46
CA ALA A 463 -24.78 -23.71 61.34
C ALA A 463 -24.23 -23.43 62.74
N VAL A 464 -24.44 -22.21 63.25
CA VAL A 464 -24.04 -21.75 64.57
C VAL A 464 -25.27 -21.40 65.41
N SER A 465 -25.08 -21.27 66.73
CA SER A 465 -26.14 -20.87 67.66
C SER A 465 -27.42 -21.72 67.53
N VAL A 466 -27.26 -23.04 67.36
CA VAL A 466 -28.36 -23.98 67.17
C VAL A 466 -29.15 -24.12 68.48
N THR A 467 -30.44 -23.83 68.44
CA THR A 467 -31.37 -23.91 69.57
C THR A 467 -32.40 -25.03 69.35
N SER A 468 -33.39 -25.14 70.24
CA SER A 468 -34.49 -26.08 70.08
C SER A 468 -35.47 -25.66 68.98
N SER A 469 -35.39 -24.41 68.49
CA SER A 469 -36.34 -23.84 67.52
C SER A 469 -35.71 -23.03 66.39
N GLY A 470 -34.37 -23.01 66.27
CA GLY A 470 -33.68 -22.22 65.26
C GLY A 470 -32.19 -22.50 65.15
N ALA A 471 -31.55 -21.84 64.20
CA ALA A 471 -30.10 -21.83 63.98
C ALA A 471 -29.72 -20.60 63.16
N ILE A 472 -28.46 -20.15 63.24
CA ILE A 472 -27.92 -19.13 62.33
C ILE A 472 -27.03 -19.84 61.32
N ILE A 473 -27.29 -19.64 60.03
CA ILE A 473 -26.46 -20.17 58.95
C ILE A 473 -25.51 -19.08 58.48
N THR A 474 -24.21 -19.36 58.51
CA THR A 474 -23.15 -18.44 58.07
C THR A 474 -22.30 -19.05 56.99
N TRP A 475 -21.82 -18.24 56.05
CA TRP A 475 -20.86 -18.63 55.01
C TRP A 475 -20.10 -17.41 54.48
N THR A 476 -19.09 -17.65 53.65
CA THR A 476 -18.30 -16.62 52.98
C THR A 476 -18.27 -16.83 51.47
N THR A 477 -18.14 -15.75 50.72
CA THR A 477 -17.89 -15.75 49.28
C THR A 477 -16.57 -15.04 48.95
N ASN A 478 -15.94 -15.39 47.83
CA ASN A 478 -14.74 -14.71 47.33
C ASN A 478 -15.03 -13.30 46.76
N GLU A 479 -16.30 -12.95 46.60
CA GLU A 479 -16.76 -11.67 46.09
C GLU A 479 -18.12 -11.26 46.68
N PRO A 480 -18.50 -9.97 46.67
CA PRO A 480 -19.78 -9.52 47.22
C PRO A 480 -20.99 -10.16 46.54
N ALA A 481 -21.86 -10.81 47.33
CA ALA A 481 -23.05 -11.49 46.82
C ALA A 481 -24.27 -11.35 47.75
N ASP A 482 -25.45 -11.65 47.23
CA ASP A 482 -26.70 -11.72 48.01
C ASP A 482 -26.74 -12.95 48.94
N SER A 483 -27.70 -12.99 49.87
CA SER A 483 -27.82 -14.06 50.87
C SER A 483 -29.19 -14.72 50.90
N GLN A 484 -29.24 -16.04 50.73
CA GLN A 484 -30.47 -16.83 50.90
C GLN A 484 -30.16 -18.28 51.32
N VAL A 485 -31.04 -18.87 52.13
CA VAL A 485 -30.93 -20.27 52.58
C VAL A 485 -32.17 -21.07 52.15
N GLU A 486 -31.95 -22.25 51.59
CA GLU A 486 -32.98 -23.28 51.40
C GLU A 486 -32.78 -24.35 52.47
N TYR A 487 -33.82 -24.71 53.22
CA TYR A 487 -33.72 -25.69 54.31
C TYR A 487 -34.99 -26.54 54.47
N GLY A 488 -34.85 -27.69 55.13
CA GLY A 488 -35.97 -28.50 55.62
C GLY A 488 -35.56 -29.90 56.07
N ARG A 489 -36.52 -30.83 56.15
CA ARG A 489 -36.32 -32.13 56.84
C ARG A 489 -35.63 -33.20 56.00
N ASN A 490 -35.40 -32.94 54.72
CA ASN A 490 -34.70 -33.81 53.79
C ASN A 490 -34.03 -32.94 52.71
N ILE A 491 -33.28 -33.57 51.80
CA ILE A 491 -32.51 -32.90 50.75
C ILE A 491 -33.36 -32.10 49.74
N ASN A 492 -34.69 -32.24 49.76
CA ASN A 492 -35.57 -31.39 48.95
C ASN A 492 -35.79 -30.01 49.58
N TYR A 493 -35.34 -29.81 50.82
CA TYR A 493 -35.48 -28.59 51.63
C TYR A 493 -36.94 -28.18 51.83
N GLY A 494 -37.58 -27.61 50.80
CA GLY A 494 -39.01 -27.27 50.80
C GLY A 494 -39.35 -25.95 51.47
N ILE A 495 -38.38 -25.28 52.12
CA ILE A 495 -38.52 -23.93 52.68
C ILE A 495 -37.35 -23.07 52.21
N VAL A 496 -37.63 -21.81 51.88
CA VAL A 496 -36.64 -20.82 51.44
C VAL A 496 -36.79 -19.57 52.29
N THR A 497 -35.68 -19.00 52.76
CA THR A 497 -35.70 -17.72 53.48
C THR A 497 -35.97 -16.55 52.54
N PRO A 498 -36.42 -15.39 53.04
CA PRO A 498 -36.38 -14.15 52.26
C PRO A 498 -34.99 -13.90 51.69
N LEU A 499 -34.93 -13.30 50.50
CA LEU A 499 -33.67 -12.90 49.87
C LEU A 499 -33.16 -11.61 50.52
N ASP A 500 -31.94 -11.63 51.04
CA ASP A 500 -31.23 -10.42 51.43
C ASP A 500 -30.37 -9.94 50.27
N THR A 501 -30.76 -8.85 49.63
CA THR A 501 -30.12 -8.30 48.42
C THR A 501 -28.85 -7.50 48.70
N ARG A 502 -28.47 -7.31 49.97
CA ARG A 502 -27.23 -6.62 50.31
C ARG A 502 -26.03 -7.47 49.94
N LEU A 503 -25.13 -6.89 49.15
CA LEU A 503 -23.94 -7.56 48.67
C LEU A 503 -22.84 -7.53 49.72
N VAL A 504 -22.52 -8.70 50.26
CA VAL A 504 -21.51 -8.89 51.30
C VAL A 504 -20.65 -10.11 50.97
N THR A 505 -19.48 -10.23 51.60
CA THR A 505 -18.61 -11.42 51.49
C THR A 505 -18.71 -12.34 52.71
N VAL A 506 -19.41 -11.88 53.76
CA VAL A 506 -19.68 -12.63 54.98
C VAL A 506 -21.18 -12.60 55.22
N HIS A 507 -21.81 -13.76 55.17
CA HIS A 507 -23.25 -13.91 55.17
C HIS A 507 -23.74 -14.52 56.48
N SER A 508 -24.95 -14.12 56.90
CA SER A 508 -25.58 -14.63 58.10
C SER A 508 -27.10 -14.59 57.95
N VAL A 509 -27.75 -15.76 58.02
CA VAL A 509 -29.20 -15.91 57.90
C VAL A 509 -29.75 -16.69 59.08
N MET A 510 -30.72 -16.13 59.79
CA MET A 510 -31.36 -16.77 60.94
C MET A 510 -32.55 -17.63 60.50
N LEU A 511 -32.55 -18.90 60.91
CA LEU A 511 -33.66 -19.83 60.77
C LEU A 511 -34.44 -19.89 62.10
N ILE A 512 -35.76 -19.78 62.02
CA ILE A 512 -36.66 -19.79 63.18
C ILE A 512 -37.84 -20.74 62.95
N GLY A 513 -38.55 -21.10 64.03
CA GLY A 513 -39.76 -21.93 63.96
C GLY A 513 -39.51 -23.41 63.67
N LEU A 514 -38.30 -23.89 63.96
CA LEU A 514 -37.92 -25.29 63.74
C LEU A 514 -38.46 -26.20 64.85
N ALA A 515 -38.70 -27.47 64.54
CA ALA A 515 -39.08 -28.46 65.55
C ALA A 515 -37.85 -28.90 66.36
N ALA A 516 -38.01 -29.14 67.67
CA ALA A 516 -36.93 -29.59 68.56
C ALA A 516 -36.45 -31.01 68.22
N ARG A 517 -35.19 -31.33 68.57
CA ARG A 517 -34.52 -32.63 68.33
C ARG A 517 -34.60 -33.14 66.88
N THR A 518 -34.80 -32.26 65.91
CA THR A 518 -35.11 -32.61 64.52
C THR A 518 -33.90 -32.31 63.64
N PRO A 519 -33.43 -33.26 62.81
CA PRO A 519 -32.41 -32.99 61.81
C PRO A 519 -32.99 -32.14 60.68
N TYR A 520 -32.21 -31.16 60.22
CA TYR A 520 -32.51 -30.31 59.08
C TYR A 520 -31.34 -30.37 58.09
N HIS A 521 -31.70 -30.45 56.82
CA HIS A 521 -30.86 -30.24 55.66
C HIS A 521 -30.95 -28.77 55.24
N TYR A 522 -29.85 -28.18 54.81
CA TYR A 522 -29.82 -26.82 54.27
C TYR A 522 -28.73 -26.65 53.21
N ARG A 523 -28.96 -25.72 52.28
CA ARG A 523 -27.96 -25.17 51.39
C ARG A 523 -28.09 -23.66 51.28
N VAL A 524 -26.98 -22.99 51.00
CA VAL A 524 -26.93 -21.53 50.84
C VAL A 524 -26.87 -21.15 49.37
N LYS A 525 -27.37 -19.97 49.04
CA LYS A 525 -27.43 -19.38 47.71
C LYS A 525 -26.87 -17.97 47.76
N SER A 526 -25.99 -17.65 46.82
CA SER A 526 -25.40 -16.34 46.67
C SER A 526 -25.27 -15.99 45.19
N LYS A 527 -25.75 -14.79 44.84
CA LYS A 527 -25.70 -14.19 43.51
C LYS A 527 -24.92 -12.89 43.56
N ASP A 528 -23.98 -12.73 42.64
CA ASP A 528 -23.18 -11.51 42.50
C ASP A 528 -23.96 -10.36 41.83
N THR A 529 -23.27 -9.24 41.56
CA THR A 529 -23.81 -8.09 40.82
C THR A 529 -24.12 -8.38 39.35
N ALA A 530 -23.41 -9.33 38.74
CA ALA A 530 -23.57 -9.70 37.33
C ALA A 530 -24.75 -10.68 37.12
N GLY A 531 -25.32 -11.21 38.20
CA GLY A 531 -26.45 -12.13 38.20
C GLY A 531 -26.05 -13.61 38.25
N ASN A 532 -24.76 -13.93 38.38
CA ASN A 532 -24.26 -15.29 38.43
C ASN A 532 -24.57 -15.90 39.80
N LEU A 533 -25.30 -17.03 39.81
CA LEU A 533 -25.81 -17.66 41.04
C LEU A 533 -25.03 -18.95 41.36
N THR A 534 -24.46 -19.05 42.56
CA THR A 534 -23.94 -20.30 43.13
C THR A 534 -24.86 -20.85 44.20
N LYS A 535 -24.89 -22.18 44.31
CA LYS A 535 -25.49 -22.90 45.44
C LYS A 535 -24.42 -23.77 46.10
N SER A 536 -24.44 -23.86 47.43
CA SER A 536 -23.56 -24.78 48.15
C SER A 536 -24.00 -26.24 48.00
N ALA A 537 -23.14 -27.16 48.47
CA ALA A 537 -23.54 -28.53 48.78
C ALA A 537 -24.62 -28.57 49.90
N ASP A 538 -25.19 -29.76 50.13
CA ASP A 538 -26.08 -30.03 51.26
C ASP A 538 -25.29 -30.09 52.56
N PHE A 539 -25.80 -29.42 53.60
CA PHE A 539 -25.29 -29.45 54.95
C PHE A 539 -26.41 -29.83 55.91
N THR A 540 -26.05 -30.34 57.08
CA THR A 540 -27.05 -30.72 58.09
C THR A 540 -26.74 -30.12 59.45
N PHE A 541 -27.79 -29.87 60.22
CA PHE A 541 -27.70 -29.62 61.66
C PHE A 541 -28.90 -30.25 62.36
N LYS A 542 -28.83 -30.40 63.69
CA LYS A 542 -29.93 -30.94 64.49
C LYS A 542 -30.27 -29.97 65.62
N THR A 543 -31.53 -29.57 65.71
CA THR A 543 -32.01 -28.70 66.80
C THR A 543 -31.86 -29.39 68.16
N THR A 544 -31.65 -28.60 69.20
CA THR A 544 -31.50 -29.12 70.57
C THR A 544 -32.85 -29.54 71.16
N SER A 545 -32.84 -30.18 72.34
CA SER A 545 -34.07 -30.50 73.06
C SER A 545 -34.72 -29.26 73.64
N SER A 546 -36.06 -29.19 73.60
CA SER A 546 -36.80 -28.16 74.34
C SER A 546 -36.59 -28.37 75.83
N THR A 547 -35.98 -27.41 76.52
CA THR A 547 -35.95 -27.40 77.99
C THR A 547 -37.35 -27.03 78.48
N ALA A 548 -38.14 -28.01 78.91
CA ALA A 548 -39.28 -27.78 79.76
C ALA A 548 -38.79 -27.76 81.22
N ASP A 549 -38.98 -26.60 81.85
CA ASP A 549 -39.04 -26.35 83.30
C ASP A 549 -37.73 -26.26 84.12
N ALA A 550 -37.51 -25.07 84.70
CA ALA A 550 -36.72 -24.86 85.91
C ALA A 550 -37.41 -23.76 86.74
N THR A 551 -38.29 -24.18 87.64
CA THR A 551 -38.81 -23.39 88.76
C THR A 551 -37.72 -23.13 89.81
N ARG A 552 -37.27 -21.87 89.98
CA ARG A 552 -36.70 -21.29 91.24
C ARG A 552 -36.60 -19.74 91.14
N PRO A 553 -36.57 -18.99 92.27
CA PRO A 553 -37.24 -17.70 92.48
C PRO A 553 -36.31 -16.49 92.26
N PRO A 554 -36.79 -15.23 92.41
CA PRO A 554 -36.13 -14.07 91.84
C PRO A 554 -34.95 -13.58 92.69
N ILE A 555 -33.89 -13.11 92.01
CA ILE A 555 -32.90 -12.20 92.59
C ILE A 555 -32.83 -10.96 91.68
N ALA A 556 -33.15 -9.82 92.26
CA ALA A 556 -33.01 -8.50 91.67
C ALA A 556 -31.60 -7.93 91.92
N LEU A 557 -31.02 -7.24 90.94
CA LEU A 557 -30.15 -6.06 91.07
C LEU A 557 -29.92 -5.46 89.66
N THR A 558 -30.65 -4.39 89.31
CA THR A 558 -30.19 -2.98 89.17
C THR A 558 -29.38 -2.62 87.90
N ALA A 559 -30.09 -2.00 86.93
CA ALA A 559 -29.77 -0.79 86.11
C ALA A 559 -28.38 -0.57 85.44
N PRO A 560 -28.25 0.34 84.44
CA PRO A 560 -29.09 0.60 83.26
C PRO A 560 -28.27 0.61 81.94
N MET A 561 -28.97 0.77 80.81
CA MET A 561 -28.44 0.95 79.44
C MET A 561 -27.47 2.16 79.31
N PRO A 562 -26.74 2.27 78.18
CA PRO A 562 -27.24 3.24 77.20
C PRO A 562 -27.15 2.79 75.73
N ALA A 563 -28.08 3.37 74.96
CA ALA A 563 -28.20 3.32 73.51
C ALA A 563 -26.96 3.89 72.80
N MET A 564 -26.60 3.33 71.65
CA MET A 564 -25.57 3.86 70.77
C MET A 564 -26.22 4.55 69.56
N THR A 565 -26.16 5.87 69.59
CA THR A 565 -26.49 6.79 68.49
C THR A 565 -25.40 6.74 67.43
N ILE A 566 -25.80 6.65 66.16
CA ILE A 566 -24.90 6.82 65.00
C ILE A 566 -24.61 8.32 64.84
N ILE A 567 -23.34 8.71 64.96
CA ILE A 567 -22.82 9.98 64.44
C ILE A 567 -21.66 9.69 63.51
N SER A 568 -21.81 10.23 62.30
CA SER A 568 -20.89 10.34 61.19
C SER A 568 -19.60 11.09 61.53
N GLY A 569 -18.48 10.68 60.94
CA GLY A 569 -17.33 11.56 60.72
C GLY A 569 -16.01 11.07 61.32
N THR A 570 -15.12 10.65 60.41
CA THR A 570 -13.67 10.87 60.44
C THR A 570 -12.88 10.46 61.69
N VAL A 571 -12.20 9.30 61.62
CA VAL A 571 -11.10 8.96 62.54
C VAL A 571 -9.77 9.24 61.85
N THR A 572 -9.07 10.26 62.37
CA THR A 572 -7.64 10.50 62.19
C THR A 572 -6.88 9.54 63.09
N VAL A 573 -5.95 8.75 62.54
CA VAL A 573 -5.08 7.86 63.33
C VAL A 573 -3.85 8.64 63.80
N PHE A 574 -3.70 8.85 65.10
CA PHE A 574 -2.44 9.22 65.74
C PHE A 574 -1.76 7.95 66.28
N GLY A 575 -0.54 7.69 65.82
CA GLY A 575 0.33 6.63 66.34
C GLY A 575 1.23 7.14 67.48
N ASN A 576 1.28 6.36 68.55
CA ASN A 576 2.35 6.23 69.56
C ASN A 576 2.03 4.91 70.29
N GLY A 577 2.88 3.90 70.45
CA GLY A 577 4.32 3.88 70.73
C GLY A 577 4.51 3.30 72.15
N GLY A 578 5.23 2.17 72.29
CA GLY A 578 5.61 1.53 73.59
C GLY A 578 5.48 0.00 73.58
N ILE A 579 6.48 -0.80 73.18
CA ILE A 579 7.70 -1.33 73.85
C ILE A 579 7.43 -2.34 75.01
N LEU A 580 8.23 -3.44 74.96
CA LEU A 580 8.56 -4.51 75.93
C LEU A 580 7.64 -5.76 75.82
N ALA A 581 8.12 -6.98 75.57
CA ALA A 581 9.44 -7.60 75.73
C ALA A 581 9.74 -8.60 74.59
#